data_AF-A0A849H220-F1
#
_entry.id   AF-A0A849H220-F1
#
_cell.length_a   1.000
_cell.length_b   1.000
_cell.length_c   1.000
_cell.angle_alpha   90.00
_cell.angle_beta   90.00
_cell.angle_gamma   90.00
#
_symmetry.space_group_name_H-M   'P 1'
#
loop_
_entity.id
_entity.type
_entity.pdbx_description
1 polymer ?
#
loop_
_entity_poly.entity_id
_entity_poly.type
_entity_poly.pdbx_seq_one_letter_code
_entity_poly.pdbx_strand_id
1 'polypeptide(L)'
;MDIVPALERPDVELARKVLEDHKRLAGRVELSLQLLRTNQALGGQAGLAVTAALYLRYMKRVSAHLKKVATSVVNPYYRIGFKEKK
;
A
#
# COMPACT_ATOMS: atom_id res chain seq x y z
N MET A 1 7.71 -2.86 21.94
CA MET A 1 7.78 -3.69 20.72
C MET A 1 8.79 -2.99 19.82
N ASP A 2 10.06 -3.33 20.00
CA ASP A 2 11.18 -2.59 19.43
C ASP A 2 11.21 -2.74 17.90
N ILE A 3 10.96 -1.64 17.21
CA ILE A 3 11.04 -1.51 15.75
C ILE A 3 12.52 -1.46 15.29
N VAL A 4 13.45 -1.28 16.23
CA VAL A 4 14.88 -1.04 15.96
C VAL A 4 15.63 -2.30 15.51
N PRO A 5 15.47 -3.51 16.11
CA PRO A 5 16.18 -4.71 15.67
C PRO A 5 15.68 -5.26 14.32
N ALA A 6 14.44 -4.98 13.93
CA ALA A 6 13.87 -5.44 12.66
C ALA A 6 14.49 -4.74 11.42
N LEU A 7 15.27 -3.67 11.63
CA LEU A 7 16.04 -2.98 10.59
C LEU A 7 17.46 -3.53 10.43
N GLU A 8 17.90 -4.47 11.28
CA GLU A 8 19.27 -5.00 11.26
C GLU A 8 19.55 -5.96 10.10
N ARG A 9 18.52 -6.40 9.37
CA ARG A 9 18.67 -7.09 8.07
C ARG A 9 17.59 -6.60 7.10
N PRO A 10 17.93 -5.70 6.16
CA PRO A 10 16.98 -5.31 5.12
C PRO A 10 16.67 -6.51 4.22
N ASP A 11 15.52 -7.15 4.45
CA ASP A 11 14.97 -8.18 3.57
C ASP A 11 14.36 -7.49 2.35
N VAL A 12 15.18 -7.34 1.31
CA VAL A 12 14.82 -6.67 0.06
C VAL A 12 13.70 -7.42 -0.66
N GLU A 13 13.69 -8.75 -0.58
CA GLU A 13 12.69 -9.63 -1.16
C GLU A 13 11.32 -9.41 -0.50
N LEU A 14 11.28 -9.37 0.83
CA LEU A 14 10.07 -9.01 1.59
C LEU A 14 9.61 -7.59 1.25
N ALA A 15 10.53 -6.64 1.15
CA ALA A 15 10.19 -5.27 0.78
C ALA A 15 9.61 -5.16 -0.64
N ARG A 16 10.18 -5.89 -1.62
CA ARG A 16 9.62 -5.99 -2.99
C ARG A 16 8.22 -6.59 -2.98
N LYS A 17 7.99 -7.65 -2.19
CA LYS A 17 6.65 -8.25 -2.02
C LYS A 17 5.64 -7.24 -1.47
N VAL A 18 6.01 -6.46 -0.45
CA VAL A 18 5.15 -5.40 0.10
C VAL A 18 4.79 -4.36 -0.96
N LEU A 19 5.72 -3.98 -1.83
CA LEU A 19 5.45 -3.05 -2.94
C LEU A 19 4.47 -3.63 -3.96
N GLU A 20 4.59 -4.92 -4.29
CA GLU A 20 3.68 -5.62 -5.19
C GLU A 20 2.27 -5.76 -4.58
N ASP A 21 2.20 -6.19 -3.33
CA ASP A 21 0.94 -6.32 -2.59
C ASP A 21 0.23 -4.96 -2.46
N HIS A 22 0.98 -3.88 -2.21
CA HIS A 22 0.45 -2.52 -2.25
C HIS A 22 -0.17 -2.17 -3.61
N LYS A 23 0.49 -2.50 -4.73
CA LYS A 23 -0.02 -2.23 -6.08
C LYS A 23 -1.34 -2.97 -6.33
N ARG A 24 -1.40 -4.25 -5.97
CA ARG A 24 -2.61 -5.08 -6.09
C ARG A 24 -3.75 -4.55 -5.23
N LEU A 25 -3.46 -4.22 -3.97
CA LEU A 25 -4.44 -3.65 -3.04
C LEU A 25 -4.98 -2.31 -3.54
N ALA A 26 -4.10 -1.41 -3.99
CA ALA A 26 -4.50 -0.11 -4.50
C ALA A 26 -5.42 -0.24 -5.72
N GLY A 27 -5.15 -1.20 -6.62
CA GLY A 27 -6.02 -1.50 -7.75
C GLY A 27 -7.39 -2.03 -7.33
N ARG A 28 -7.44 -2.98 -6.38
CA ARG A 28 -8.71 -3.52 -5.85
C ARG A 28 -9.55 -2.44 -5.17
N VAL A 29 -8.92 -1.57 -4.38
CA VAL A 29 -9.60 -0.45 -3.73
C VAL A 29 -10.24 0.48 -4.76
N GLU A 30 -9.54 0.82 -5.86
CA GLU A 30 -10.12 1.68 -6.90
C GLU A 30 -11.32 1.04 -7.60
N LEU A 31 -11.22 -0.26 -7.89
CA LEU A 31 -12.35 -0.99 -8.45
C LEU A 31 -13.56 -0.98 -7.49
N SER A 32 -13.34 -1.26 -6.20
CA SER A 32 -14.41 -1.21 -5.20
C SER A 32 -15.02 0.18 -5.06
N LEU A 33 -14.21 1.25 -5.07
CA LEU A 33 -14.70 2.62 -5.04
C LEU A 33 -15.52 2.96 -6.29
N GLN A 34 -15.13 2.44 -7.46
CA GLN A 34 -15.91 2.57 -8.69
C GLN A 34 -17.27 1.88 -8.56
N LEU A 35 -17.32 0.64 -8.08
CA LEU A 35 -18.58 -0.11 -7.90
C LEU A 35 -19.53 0.57 -6.91
N LEU A 36 -19.01 1.14 -5.83
CA LEU A 36 -19.80 1.93 -4.88
C LEU A 36 -20.35 3.20 -5.54
N ARG A 37 -19.54 3.90 -6.34
CA ARG A 37 -19.93 5.15 -7.02
C ARG A 37 -20.97 4.91 -8.12
N THR A 38 -20.87 3.81 -8.86
CA THR A 38 -21.81 3.43 -9.93
C THR A 38 -23.06 2.73 -9.39
N ASN A 39 -23.23 2.66 -8.06
CA ASN A 39 -24.35 2.00 -7.40
C ASN A 39 -24.45 0.50 -7.73
N GLN A 40 -23.37 -0.10 -8.22
CA GLN A 40 -23.25 -1.53 -8.53
C GLN A 40 -22.93 -2.37 -7.29
N ALA A 41 -22.47 -1.73 -6.21
CA ALA A 41 -22.33 -2.31 -4.88
C ALA A 41 -23.02 -1.42 -3.84
N LEU A 42 -23.69 -2.04 -2.87
CA LEU A 42 -24.44 -1.35 -1.80
C LEU A 42 -25.50 -0.36 -2.34
N GLY A 43 -26.15 -0.74 -3.45
CA GLY A 43 -27.15 0.07 -4.10
C GLY A 43 -28.34 0.40 -3.20
N GLY A 44 -28.76 1.66 -3.18
CA GLY A 44 -29.84 2.14 -2.31
C GLY A 44 -29.47 2.24 -0.82
N GLN A 45 -28.23 1.94 -0.45
CA GLN A 45 -27.72 2.00 0.93
C GLN A 45 -26.62 3.06 1.05
N ALA A 46 -26.95 4.32 0.73
CA ALA A 46 -25.97 5.41 0.62
C ALA A 46 -25.07 5.57 1.86
N GLY A 47 -25.63 5.46 3.07
CA GLY A 47 -24.85 5.54 4.32
C GLY A 47 -23.80 4.44 4.46
N LEU A 48 -24.14 3.20 4.08
CA LEU A 48 -23.20 2.08 4.09
C LEU A 48 -22.17 2.20 2.97
N ALA A 49 -22.58 2.64 1.77
CA ALA A 49 -21.66 2.89 0.65
C ALA A 49 -20.61 3.97 0.99
N VAL A 50 -21.02 5.06 1.64
CA VAL A 50 -20.10 6.11 2.09
C VAL A 50 -19.14 5.60 3.17
N THR A 51 -19.66 4.88 4.17
CA THR A 51 -18.84 4.28 5.24
C THR A 51 -17.80 3.31 4.67
N ALA A 52 -18.21 2.43 3.75
CA ALA A 52 -17.30 1.51 3.06
C ALA A 52 -16.23 2.25 2.25
N ALA A 53 -16.61 3.31 1.52
CA ALA A 53 -15.67 4.11 0.75
C ALA A 53 -14.63 4.81 1.64
N LEU A 54 -15.02 5.32 2.81
CA LEU A 54 -14.10 5.91 3.79
C LEU A 54 -13.12 4.88 4.33
N TYR A 55 -13.60 3.69 4.69
CA TYR A 55 -12.77 2.59 5.15
C TYR A 55 -11.75 2.15 4.09
N LEU A 56 -12.18 1.96 2.84
CA LEU A 56 -11.31 1.59 1.72
C LEU A 56 -10.21 2.64 1.48
N ARG A 57 -10.55 3.94 1.57
CA ARG A 57 -9.56 5.03 1.46
C ARG A 57 -8.57 5.03 2.61
N TYR A 58 -9.02 4.77 3.83
CA TYR A 58 -8.13 4.64 4.98
C TYR A 58 -7.17 3.46 4.80
N MET A 59 -7.66 2.30 4.40
CA MET A 59 -6.83 1.12 4.11
C MET A 59 -5.78 1.40 3.04
N LYS A 60 -6.14 2.08 1.95
CA LYS A 60 -5.20 2.49 0.90
C LYS A 60 -4.12 3.42 1.43
N ARG A 61 -4.47 4.33 2.34
CA ARG A 61 -3.50 5.24 3.00
C ARG A 61 -2.50 4.46 3.85
N VAL A 62 -2.96 3.56 4.71
CA VAL A 62 -2.08 2.69 5.52
C VAL A 62 -1.13 1.90 4.62
N SER A 63 -1.65 1.27 3.57
CA SER A 63 -0.83 0.55 2.60
C SER A 63 0.21 1.44 1.91
N ALA A 64 -0.14 2.69 1.57
CA ALA A 64 0.80 3.64 1.00
C ALA A 64 1.92 4.05 1.98
N HIS A 65 1.65 4.11 3.29
CA HIS A 65 2.68 4.33 4.30
C HIS A 65 3.64 3.13 4.39
N LEU A 66 3.12 1.91 4.37
CA LEU A 66 3.94 0.69 4.32
C LEU A 66 4.81 0.65 3.06
N LYS A 67 4.26 1.04 1.89
CA LYS A 67 5.01 1.19 0.65
C LYS A 67 6.19 2.16 0.81
N LYS A 68 6.01 3.30 1.48
CA LYS A 68 7.10 4.28 1.69
C LYS A 68 8.23 3.68 2.52
N VAL A 69 7.90 2.96 3.60
CA VAL A 69 8.89 2.24 4.42
C VAL A 69 9.61 1.18 3.58
N ALA A 70 8.88 0.34 2.85
CA ALA A 70 9.47 -0.69 1.99
C ALA A 70 10.34 -0.09 0.86
N THR A 71 9.95 1.07 0.31
CA THR A 71 10.77 1.78 -0.69
C THR A 71 12.09 2.24 -0.10
N SER A 72 12.13 2.65 1.18
CA SER A 72 13.38 3.01 1.86
C SER A 72 14.32 1.82 2.07
N VAL A 73 13.78 0.60 2.14
CA VAL A 73 14.54 -0.66 2.24
C VAL A 73 15.10 -1.10 0.87
N VAL A 74 14.30 -1.01 -0.19
CA VAL A 74 14.72 -1.37 -1.55
C VAL A 74 15.65 -0.31 -2.16
N ASN A 75 15.42 0.96 -1.86
CA ASN A 75 16.19 2.09 -2.34
C ASN A 75 16.67 2.99 -1.19
N PRO A 76 17.62 2.51 -0.36
CA PRO A 76 18.18 3.30 0.72
C PRO A 76 18.91 4.51 0.14
N TYR A 77 18.75 5.67 0.78
CA TYR A 77 19.26 6.99 0.35
C TYR A 77 20.76 7.05 0.02
N TYR A 78 21.55 6.04 0.39
CA TYR A 78 22.96 5.91 0.01
C TYR A 78 23.23 5.57 -1.48
N ARG A 79 22.18 5.39 -2.31
CA ARG A 79 22.33 5.05 -3.75
C ARG A 79 22.36 6.24 -4.72
N ILE A 80 22.37 7.49 -4.27
CA ILE A 80 22.73 8.62 -5.15
C ILE A 80 24.25 8.56 -5.39
N GLY A 81 24.68 7.72 -6.34
CA GLY A 81 26.10 7.67 -6.77
C GLY A 81 26.62 6.31 -7.26
N PHE A 82 25.97 5.18 -6.92
CA PHE A 82 26.45 3.87 -7.36
C PHE A 82 25.41 3.16 -8.22
N LYS A 83 25.74 2.99 -9.51
CA LYS A 83 25.01 2.13 -10.45
C LYS A 83 24.90 0.72 -9.86
N GLU A 84 23.71 0.12 -9.95
CA GLU A 84 23.52 -1.31 -9.67
C GLU A 84 24.51 -2.14 -10.50
N LYS A 85 25.30 -2.99 -9.84
CA LYS A 85 25.95 -4.10 -10.51
C LYS A 85 24.88 -5.18 -10.73
N LYS A 86 24.70 -5.57 -12.00
CA LYS A 86 23.94 -6.76 -12.40
C LYS A 86 24.42 -7.99 -11.64
#